data_AF-A0A2D7LWD6-F1
#
_entry.id   AF-A0A2D7LWD6-F1
#
_cell.length_a   1.000
_cell.length_b   1.000
_cell.length_c   1.000
_cell.angle_alpha   90.00
_cell.angle_beta   90.00
_cell.angle_gamma   90.00
#
_symmetry.space_group_name_H-M   'P 1'
#
loop_
_entity.id
_entity.type
_entity.pdbx_description
1 polymer ?
#
loop_
_entity_poly.entity_id
_entity_poly.type
_entity_poly.pdbx_seq_one_letter_code
_entity_poly.pdbx_strand_id
1 'polypeptide(L)'
;MNQAFKAPQLPGHDYAYNTPLADLDPSNPLIWPKQEMWAIFERLRNEDPLHWCKEAWMSDERPDDMEPVGAYWSVTRYEDIMAIDTDPHRFSPDPAIVLPNPAEDFPLPMFIAMDQPKHDIQ
;
A
#
# COMPACT_ATOMS: atom_id res chain seq x y z
N MET A 1 -40.18 -10.17 -13.69
CA MET A 1 -38.76 -10.58 -13.72
C MET A 1 -37.93 -9.32 -13.91
N ASN A 2 -37.37 -8.75 -12.85
CA ASN A 2 -36.48 -7.59 -12.96
C ASN A 2 -35.09 -8.06 -12.57
N GLN A 3 -34.33 -8.57 -13.52
CA GLN A 3 -32.89 -8.66 -13.34
C GLN A 3 -32.32 -7.29 -13.70
N ALA A 4 -32.06 -6.48 -12.68
CA ALA A 4 -31.19 -5.33 -12.84
C ALA A 4 -29.82 -5.87 -13.24
N PHE A 5 -29.32 -5.46 -14.40
CA PHE A 5 -27.94 -5.68 -14.78
C PHE A 5 -27.06 -4.94 -13.76
N LYS A 6 -26.49 -5.68 -12.79
CA LYS A 6 -25.42 -5.14 -11.96
C LYS A 6 -24.23 -4.89 -12.88
N ALA A 7 -23.64 -3.71 -12.78
CA ALA A 7 -22.36 -3.44 -13.41
C ALA A 7 -21.36 -4.54 -13.00
N PRO A 8 -20.44 -4.95 -13.89
CA PRO A 8 -19.43 -5.94 -13.54
C PRO A 8 -18.64 -5.42 -12.34
N GLN A 9 -18.63 -6.21 -11.27
CA GLN A 9 -17.87 -5.91 -10.06
C GLN A 9 -16.38 -6.20 -10.31
N LEU A 10 -15.51 -5.38 -9.74
CA LEU A 10 -14.07 -5.63 -9.73
C LEU A 10 -13.75 -6.94 -8.99
N PRO A 11 -12.67 -7.65 -9.35
CA PRO A 11 -12.19 -8.77 -8.55
C PRO A 11 -11.96 -8.32 -7.10
N GLY A 12 -12.36 -9.15 -6.13
CA GLY A 12 -12.26 -8.83 -4.71
C GLY A 12 -13.36 -7.92 -4.16
N HIS A 13 -14.38 -7.55 -4.95
CA HIS A 13 -15.46 -6.65 -4.51
C HIS A 13 -16.11 -7.09 -3.19
N ASP A 14 -16.51 -8.36 -3.06
CA ASP A 14 -17.19 -8.82 -1.86
C ASP A 14 -16.29 -8.75 -0.62
N TYR A 15 -14.99 -9.04 -0.75
CA TYR A 15 -14.05 -8.84 0.35
C TYR A 15 -13.92 -7.34 0.68
N ALA A 16 -13.68 -6.50 -0.33
CA ALA A 16 -13.46 -5.08 -0.13
C ALA A 16 -14.65 -4.37 0.54
N TYR A 17 -15.90 -4.70 0.20
CA TYR A 17 -17.09 -4.04 0.74
C TYR A 17 -17.71 -4.71 1.97
N ASN A 18 -17.37 -5.97 2.28
CA ASN A 18 -17.82 -6.63 3.51
C ASN A 18 -16.79 -6.53 4.67
N THR A 19 -15.55 -6.16 4.38
CA THR A 19 -14.53 -5.89 5.41
C THR A 19 -14.68 -4.45 5.94
N PRO A 20 -14.58 -4.19 7.25
CA PRO A 20 -14.55 -2.82 7.77
C PRO A 20 -13.39 -2.02 7.14
N LEU A 21 -13.58 -0.72 6.87
CA LEU A 21 -12.53 0.11 6.26
C LEU A 21 -11.19 0.01 7.00
N ALA A 22 -11.25 0.02 8.34
CA ALA A 22 -10.07 -0.05 9.22
C ALA A 22 -9.26 -1.36 9.10
N ASP A 23 -9.85 -2.40 8.51
CA ASP A 23 -9.26 -3.74 8.40
C ASP A 23 -8.84 -4.05 6.95
N LEU A 24 -8.98 -3.09 6.02
CA LEU A 24 -8.52 -3.25 4.64
C LEU A 24 -7.00 -3.12 4.57
N ASP A 25 -6.34 -4.16 4.08
CA ASP A 25 -4.89 -4.22 3.91
C ASP A 25 -4.51 -4.54 2.46
N PRO A 26 -4.17 -3.53 1.63
CA PRO A 26 -3.70 -3.76 0.27
C PRO A 26 -2.26 -4.30 0.20
N SER A 27 -1.51 -4.37 1.30
CA SER A 27 -0.14 -4.89 1.31
C SER A 27 -0.06 -6.41 1.22
N ASN A 28 -1.15 -7.12 1.51
CA ASN A 28 -1.23 -8.59 1.45
C ASN A 28 -0.87 -9.11 0.04
N PRO A 29 0.29 -9.77 -0.18
CA PRO A 29 0.73 -10.21 -1.51
C PRO A 29 -0.20 -11.24 -2.17
N LEU A 30 -1.05 -11.96 -1.41
CA LEU A 30 -1.90 -13.03 -1.94
C LEU A 30 -3.12 -12.51 -2.73
N ILE A 31 -3.48 -11.23 -2.55
CA ILE A 31 -4.58 -10.60 -3.29
C ILE A 31 -4.15 -10.16 -4.70
N TRP A 32 -2.85 -9.94 -4.91
CA TRP A 32 -2.31 -9.33 -6.13
C TRP A 32 -2.39 -10.27 -7.35
N PRO A 33 -2.00 -11.56 -7.29
CA PRO A 33 -2.17 -12.48 -8.42
C PRO A 33 -3.63 -12.69 -8.82
N LYS A 34 -4.56 -12.51 -7.86
CA LYS A 34 -6.01 -12.63 -8.06
C LYS A 34 -6.67 -11.33 -8.53
N GLN A 35 -5.89 -10.25 -8.61
CA GLN A 35 -6.34 -8.90 -8.95
C GLN A 35 -7.38 -8.31 -7.99
N GLU A 36 -7.46 -8.84 -6.77
CA GLU A 36 -8.45 -8.42 -5.76
C GLU A 36 -8.16 -7.02 -5.19
N MET A 37 -6.92 -6.54 -5.35
CA MET A 37 -6.52 -5.19 -4.94
C MET A 37 -7.32 -4.08 -5.63
N TRP A 38 -7.88 -4.33 -6.83
CA TRP A 38 -8.61 -3.30 -7.57
C TRP A 38 -9.84 -2.80 -6.81
N ALA A 39 -10.63 -3.71 -6.24
CA ALA A 39 -11.80 -3.34 -5.46
C ALA A 39 -11.42 -2.62 -4.16
N ILE A 40 -10.33 -3.04 -3.51
CA ILE A 40 -9.82 -2.37 -2.30
C ILE A 40 -9.43 -0.94 -2.63
N PHE A 41 -8.60 -0.72 -3.66
CA PHE A 41 -8.16 0.62 -4.03
C PHE A 41 -9.31 1.50 -4.56
N GLU A 42 -10.31 0.94 -5.24
CA GLU A 42 -11.53 1.67 -5.59
C GLU A 42 -12.23 2.18 -4.34
N ARG A 43 -12.45 1.30 -3.36
CA ARG A 43 -13.14 1.65 -2.12
C ARG A 43 -12.37 2.68 -1.31
N LEU A 44 -11.05 2.48 -1.11
CA LEU A 44 -10.21 3.41 -0.38
C LEU A 44 -10.21 4.81 -1.03
N ARG A 45 -10.06 4.91 -2.36
CA ARG A 45 -10.14 6.22 -3.04
C ARG A 45 -11.46 6.95 -2.78
N ASN A 46 -12.56 6.21 -2.71
CA ASN A 46 -13.90 6.77 -2.55
C ASN A 46 -14.22 7.13 -1.09
N GLU A 47 -13.83 6.28 -0.14
CA GLU A 47 -14.28 6.34 1.26
C GLU A 47 -13.19 6.79 2.25
N ASP A 48 -11.93 6.41 2.04
CA ASP A 48 -10.81 6.67 2.97
C ASP A 48 -9.47 6.79 2.21
N PRO A 49 -9.23 7.92 1.51
CA PRO A 49 -8.13 8.00 0.54
C PRO A 49 -6.73 8.08 1.15
N LEU A 50 -6.65 8.48 2.42
CA LEU A 50 -5.47 8.49 3.28
C LEU A 50 -5.72 7.49 4.40
N HIS A 51 -5.55 6.21 4.08
CA HIS A 51 -5.98 5.12 4.95
C HIS A 51 -4.85 4.64 5.86
N TRP A 52 -5.11 4.56 7.16
CA TRP A 52 -4.14 4.04 8.14
C TRP A 52 -4.34 2.55 8.37
N CYS A 53 -3.40 1.74 7.87
CA CYS A 53 -3.34 0.31 8.15
C CYS A 53 -2.47 0.08 9.40
N LYS A 54 -3.07 -0.42 10.48
CA LYS A 54 -2.39 -0.59 11.78
C LYS A 54 -1.46 -1.80 11.83
N GLU A 55 -1.88 -2.89 11.21
CA GLU A 55 -1.27 -4.21 11.35
C GLU A 55 -1.20 -4.88 9.99
N ALA A 56 -0.29 -4.38 9.15
CA ALA A 56 -0.18 -4.84 7.77
C ALA A 56 0.51 -6.20 7.66
N TRP A 57 -0.03 -7.02 6.77
CA TRP A 57 0.42 -8.36 6.44
C TRP A 57 0.47 -9.33 7.63
N MET A 58 -0.38 -9.15 8.63
CA MET A 58 -0.47 -10.04 9.80
C MET A 58 -1.30 -11.31 9.55
N SER A 59 -1.45 -11.75 8.30
CA SER A 59 -2.29 -12.91 7.98
C SER A 59 -1.71 -14.23 8.50
N ASP A 60 -2.56 -15.20 8.83
CA ASP A 60 -2.14 -16.57 9.18
C ASP A 60 -1.43 -17.29 8.01
N GLU A 61 -1.56 -16.75 6.80
CA GLU A 61 -0.91 -17.24 5.58
C GLU A 61 0.49 -16.64 5.39
N ARG A 62 0.93 -15.71 6.26
CA ARG A 62 2.29 -15.14 6.25
C ARG A 62 3.31 -16.20 6.68
N PRO A 63 4.38 -16.44 5.90
CA PRO A 63 5.49 -17.28 6.35
C PRO A 63 6.14 -16.75 7.64
N ASP A 64 6.47 -17.64 8.57
CA ASP A 64 7.07 -17.28 9.87
C ASP A 64 8.42 -16.55 9.73
N ASP A 65 9.14 -16.79 8.63
CA ASP A 65 10.44 -16.21 8.30
C ASP A 65 10.37 -14.84 7.59
N MET A 66 9.16 -14.35 7.30
CA MET A 66 8.95 -13.04 6.66
C MET A 66 8.36 -12.06 7.67
N GLU A 67 9.05 -10.98 7.99
CA GLU A 67 8.52 -9.98 8.91
C GLU A 67 7.24 -9.30 8.37
N PRO A 68 6.27 -8.96 9.24
CA PRO A 68 5.15 -8.12 8.84
C PRO A 68 5.65 -6.71 8.48
N VAL A 69 4.90 -6.04 7.60
CA VAL A 69 5.20 -4.65 7.20
C VAL A 69 5.07 -3.69 8.38
N GLY A 70 4.17 -3.98 9.33
CA GLY A 70 3.85 -3.07 10.43
C GLY A 70 2.79 -2.05 10.05
N ALA A 71 2.78 -0.89 10.72
CA ALA A 71 1.75 0.12 10.46
C ALA A 71 2.17 1.08 9.33
N TYR A 72 1.26 1.41 8.41
CA TYR A 72 1.57 2.30 7.29
C TYR A 72 0.35 3.09 6.80
N TRP A 73 0.60 4.16 6.06
CA TRP A 73 -0.43 4.95 5.37
C TRP A 73 -0.55 4.51 3.91
N SER A 74 -1.75 4.10 3.48
CA SER A 74 -2.09 3.97 2.06
C SER A 74 -2.55 5.32 1.51
N VAL A 75 -1.79 5.87 0.58
CA VAL A 75 -2.15 7.10 -0.15
C VAL A 75 -2.65 6.70 -1.53
N THR A 76 -3.94 6.92 -1.81
CA THR A 76 -4.61 6.24 -2.94
C THR A 76 -5.07 7.16 -4.07
N ARG A 77 -5.06 8.49 -3.86
CA ARG A 77 -5.43 9.48 -4.88
C ARG A 77 -4.21 10.05 -5.56
N TYR A 78 -4.36 10.36 -6.85
CA TYR A 78 -3.28 10.89 -7.67
C TYR A 78 -2.71 12.20 -7.13
N GLU A 79 -3.59 13.11 -6.71
CA GLU A 79 -3.20 14.44 -6.23
C GLU A 79 -2.41 14.35 -4.91
N ASP A 80 -2.80 13.43 -4.03
CA ASP A 80 -2.12 13.21 -2.75
C ASP A 80 -0.76 12.54 -2.95
N ILE A 81 -0.66 11.58 -3.89
CA ILE A 81 0.61 10.95 -4.28
C ILE A 81 1.56 12.02 -4.84
N MET A 82 1.09 12.87 -5.75
CA MET A 82 1.91 13.94 -6.34
C MET A 82 2.39 14.95 -5.29
N ALA A 83 1.52 15.30 -4.33
CA ALA A 83 1.89 16.22 -3.25
C ALA A 83 2.99 15.64 -2.34
N ILE A 84 3.00 14.32 -2.13
CA ILE A 84 4.04 13.64 -1.34
C ILE A 84 5.35 13.50 -2.13
N ASP A 85 5.25 13.02 -3.37
CA ASP A 85 6.41 12.73 -4.23
C ASP A 85 7.23 13.99 -4.57
N THR A 86 6.59 15.17 -4.54
CA THR A 86 7.23 16.46 -4.82
C THR A 86 7.71 17.21 -3.56
N ASP A 87 7.52 16.65 -2.36
CA ASP A 87 7.98 17.21 -1.08
C ASP A 87 8.92 16.25 -0.32
N PRO A 88 10.12 15.97 -0.88
CA PRO A 88 11.07 15.03 -0.27
C PRO A 88 11.63 15.54 1.08
N HIS A 89 11.51 16.84 1.37
CA HIS A 89 11.91 17.39 2.66
C HIS A 89 10.99 16.94 3.80
N ARG A 90 9.71 16.73 3.51
CA ARG A 90 8.73 16.24 4.47
C ARG A 90 8.59 14.71 4.41
N PHE A 91 8.77 14.12 3.23
CA PHE A 91 8.64 12.69 2.98
C PHE A 91 9.96 12.13 2.44
N SER A 92 10.86 11.80 3.37
CA SER A 92 12.18 11.28 3.01
C SER A 92 12.09 9.88 2.40
N PRO A 93 12.81 9.61 1.30
CA PRO A 93 13.04 8.25 0.79
C PRO A 93 14.11 7.47 1.57
N ASP A 94 14.83 8.10 2.51
CA ASP A 94 15.80 7.44 3.38
C ASP A 94 15.10 6.84 4.61
N PRO A 95 15.40 5.59 5.02
CA PRO A 95 16.36 4.65 4.43
C PRO A 95 15.74 3.68 3.41
N ALA A 96 14.43 3.73 3.17
CA ALA A 96 13.71 2.72 2.40
C ALA A 96 12.56 3.31 1.56
N ILE A 97 12.39 2.75 0.37
CA ILE A 97 11.35 3.13 -0.61
C ILE A 97 10.35 1.99 -0.89
N VAL A 98 10.42 0.92 -0.11
CA VAL A 98 9.50 -0.23 -0.16
C VAL A 98 8.88 -0.43 1.23
N LEU A 99 7.74 -1.11 1.29
CA LEU A 99 7.01 -1.33 2.55
C LEU A 99 7.76 -2.23 3.55
N PRO A 100 8.36 -3.38 3.15
CA PRO A 100 9.13 -4.19 4.09
C PRO A 100 10.36 -3.43 4.58
N ASN A 101 10.64 -3.53 5.88
CA ASN A 101 11.84 -2.94 6.44
C ASN A 101 13.10 -3.59 5.83
N PRO A 102 14.14 -2.79 5.51
CA PRO A 102 15.41 -3.34 5.09
C PRO A 102 16.04 -4.14 6.22
N ALA A 103 16.75 -5.22 5.89
CA ALA A 103 17.50 -5.98 6.88
C ALA A 103 18.57 -5.11 7.54
N GLU A 104 18.69 -5.19 8.87
CA GLU A 104 19.62 -4.37 9.66
C GLU A 104 21.10 -4.56 9.23
N ASP A 105 21.43 -5.73 8.70
CA ASP A 105 22.81 -6.16 8.50
C ASP A 105 23.40 -5.74 7.13
N PHE A 106 22.58 -5.23 6.21
CA PHE A 106 23.05 -4.93 4.85
C PHE A 106 22.23 -3.84 4.14
N PRO A 107 22.40 -2.55 4.51
CA PRO A 107 21.85 -1.46 3.73
C PRO A 107 22.56 -1.41 2.38
N LEU A 108 21.87 -1.84 1.32
CA LEU A 108 22.32 -1.65 -0.06
C LEU A 108 22.23 -0.16 -0.39
N PRO A 109 23.34 0.57 -0.61
CA PRO A 109 23.25 1.98 -0.96
C PRO A 109 22.64 2.11 -2.37
N MET A 110 21.41 2.62 -2.42
CA MET A 110 20.68 2.90 -3.64
C MET A 110 20.35 4.39 -3.66
N PHE A 111 20.70 5.10 -4.72
CA PHE A 111 20.52 6.56 -4.77
C PHE A 111 19.05 6.98 -4.65
N ILE A 112 18.15 6.16 -5.17
CA ILE A 112 16.69 6.35 -5.08
C ILE A 112 16.18 6.38 -3.63
N ALA A 113 16.95 5.87 -2.67
CA ALA A 113 16.62 5.83 -1.24
C ALA A 113 17.50 6.79 -0.43
N MET A 114 17.90 7.93 -1.01
CA MET A 114 18.73 8.94 -0.34
C MET A 114 18.07 10.32 -0.39
N ASP A 115 18.27 11.09 0.68
CA ASP A 115 17.93 12.52 0.71
C ASP A 115 18.95 13.39 -0.04
N GLN A 116 18.51 14.62 -0.35
CA GLN A 116 19.39 15.69 -0.80
C GLN A 116 20.43 16.07 0.28
N PRO A 117 21.69 16.41 -0.10
CA PRO A 117 22.18 16.62 -1.47
C PRO A 117 22.77 15.36 -2.12
N LYS A 118 22.81 14.21 -1.42
CA LYS A 118 23.46 12.98 -1.94
C LYS A 118 22.77 12.46 -3.19
N HIS A 119 21.45 12.58 -3.23
CA HIS A 119 20.62 12.19 -4.37
C HIS A 119 21.00 12.94 -5.67
N ASP A 120 21.30 14.25 -5.60
CA ASP A 120 21.60 15.09 -6.79
C ASP A 120 22.99 14.91 -7.41
N ILE A 121 23.89 14.17 -6.76
CA ILE A 121 25.31 14.08 -7.17
C ILE A 121 25.57 12.95 -8.19
N GLN A 122 24.60 12.05 -8.43
CA GLN A 122 24.77 10.87 -9.27
C GLN A 122 24.74 11.09 -10.78
#